data_AF-A0A1E5QFA0-F1
#
_entry.id   AF-A0A1E5QFA0-F1
#
_cell.length_a   1.000
_cell.length_b   1.000
_cell.length_c   1.000
_cell.angle_alpha   90.00
_cell.angle_beta   90.00
_cell.angle_gamma   90.00
#
_symmetry.space_group_name_H-M   'P 1'
#
loop_
_entity.id
_entity.type
_entity.pdbx_description
1 polymer ?
#
loop_
_entity_poly.entity_id
_entity_poly.type
_entity_poly.pdbx_seq_one_letter_code
_entity_poly.pdbx_strand_id
1 'polypeptide(L)'
;MFNYIKVVVFLVCALIFWFLFGWLADYSFPFGQALELMLACFNGTISARVNSLQQQLQRTDIVFQPDNEKQVQKLNNLESQAWLYKGILERLGTDPSANHEKIARTLEALEYKRSEILQELEPRRPRSYRVLAGLQDSIRAFLASQAEKDYEQLQKIVTNLVLFTKSRQPSQIVLSEVIDKLATEIAQNTNQISPYRLRLAYRLDELMKILSTKLILSSKDSKTDSSYQSIVGELRSRLNLLSREFNDLLRAKQEDKNELDKRLKEISSISKNISDLHKKISNRDANIVDLQRNIQDLTKTIQDKQIQITSLEHSIFDLKRDIQGTTELSREKQNYINNLQAQLSQLSQQKSDLQKRIQDLSTYAQRKLSELEESQNDKSQLSSQKNELEQQYRTLYQYYQQQQIEIANLKAQISQVNPSQSSYVSPQQTTKPIAIKRKISVEEYQRISNQSDYVRVKAHLRKGSPVRAHYRRKPNK
;
A
#
# COMPACT_ATOMS: atom_id res chain seq x y z
N MET A 1 -51.79 -8.90 -3.78
CA MET A 1 -50.84 -7.86 -4.23
C MET A 1 -50.67 -7.84 -5.76
N PHE A 2 -50.47 -9.00 -6.41
CA PHE A 2 -50.26 -9.08 -7.87
C PHE A 2 -51.38 -8.45 -8.73
N ASN A 3 -52.64 -8.53 -8.30
CA ASN A 3 -53.76 -7.93 -9.03
C ASN A 3 -53.80 -6.39 -8.94
N TYR A 4 -53.34 -5.82 -7.83
CA TYR A 4 -53.17 -4.36 -7.70
C TYR A 4 -52.10 -3.86 -8.67
N ILE A 5 -51.03 -4.62 -8.89
CA ILE A 5 -49.99 -4.28 -9.87
C ILE A 5 -50.60 -4.24 -11.28
N LYS A 6 -51.44 -5.23 -11.65
CA LYS A 6 -52.14 -5.23 -12.95
C LYS A 6 -53.04 -4.00 -13.13
N VAL A 7 -53.75 -3.60 -12.08
CA VAL A 7 -54.60 -2.40 -12.10
C VAL A 7 -53.74 -1.13 -12.24
N VAL A 8 -52.63 -1.02 -11.50
CA VAL A 8 -51.70 0.11 -11.60
C VAL A 8 -51.09 0.20 -13.00
N VAL A 9 -50.62 -0.93 -13.56
CA VAL A 9 -50.09 -0.98 -14.94
C VAL A 9 -51.16 -0.53 -15.94
N PHE A 10 -52.40 -0.99 -15.80
CA PHE A 10 -53.50 -0.54 -16.65
C PHE A 10 -53.74 0.97 -16.56
N LEU A 11 -53.77 1.53 -15.34
CA LEU A 11 -53.97 2.96 -15.13
C LEU A 11 -52.82 3.78 -15.73
N VAL A 12 -51.57 3.33 -15.56
CA VAL A 12 -50.40 3.97 -16.17
C VAL A 12 -50.48 3.91 -17.69
N CYS A 13 -50.82 2.76 -18.28
CA CYS A 13 -51.01 2.63 -19.72
C CYS A 13 -52.14 3.53 -20.25
N ALA A 14 -53.26 3.63 -19.52
CA ALA A 14 -54.37 4.51 -19.89
C ALA A 14 -53.97 5.99 -19.84
N LEU A 15 -53.17 6.39 -18.84
CA LEU A 15 -52.63 7.75 -18.71
C LEU A 15 -51.63 8.08 -19.82
N ILE A 16 -50.72 7.16 -20.14
CA ILE A 16 -49.74 7.32 -21.23
C ILE A 16 -50.46 7.39 -22.58
N PHE A 17 -51.41 6.48 -22.82
CA PHE A 17 -52.21 6.51 -24.03
C PHE A 17 -52.95 7.84 -24.17
N TRP A 18 -53.56 8.32 -23.09
CA TRP A 18 -54.20 9.61 -23.09
C TRP A 18 -53.23 10.78 -23.30
N PHE A 19 -52.04 10.73 -22.73
CA PHE A 19 -51.03 11.77 -22.96
C PHE A 19 -50.61 11.84 -24.44
N LEU A 20 -50.48 10.68 -25.09
CA LEU A 20 -50.05 10.59 -26.49
C LEU A 20 -51.16 10.93 -27.49
N PHE A 21 -52.41 10.56 -27.20
CA PHE A 21 -53.53 10.66 -28.14
C PHE A 21 -54.65 11.60 -27.68
N GLY A 22 -54.58 12.14 -26.46
CA GLY A 22 -55.65 12.93 -25.85
C GLY A 22 -55.86 14.29 -26.52
N TRP A 23 -54.85 14.83 -27.21
CA TRP A 23 -54.99 16.05 -28.02
C TRP A 23 -55.85 15.84 -29.27
N LEU A 24 -56.10 14.59 -29.68
CA LEU A 24 -57.02 14.25 -30.78
C LEU A 24 -58.46 14.03 -30.28
N ALA A 25 -58.68 14.03 -28.97
CA ALA A 25 -59.96 13.74 -28.36
C ALA A 25 -60.65 15.03 -27.89
N ASP A 26 -61.88 15.27 -28.33
CA ASP A 26 -62.69 16.45 -27.95
C ASP A 26 -63.28 16.34 -26.52
N TYR A 27 -62.72 15.49 -25.65
CA TYR A 27 -63.18 15.31 -24.27
C TYR A 27 -62.01 15.21 -23.31
N SER A 28 -62.19 15.62 -22.06
CA SER A 28 -61.17 15.50 -21.03
C SER A 28 -61.18 14.09 -20.42
N PHE A 29 -60.06 13.39 -20.44
CA PHE A 29 -59.89 12.19 -19.63
C PHE A 29 -59.95 12.53 -18.14
N PRO A 30 -60.57 11.68 -17.31
CA PRO A 30 -60.77 11.94 -15.89
C PRO A 30 -59.46 11.67 -15.12
N PHE A 31 -58.43 12.48 -15.40
CA PHE A 31 -57.07 12.33 -14.88
C PHE A 31 -57.05 12.31 -13.35
N GLY A 32 -57.81 13.23 -12.73
CA GLY A 32 -57.96 13.27 -11.27
C GLY A 32 -58.48 11.95 -10.71
N GLN A 33 -59.50 11.35 -11.34
CA GLN A 33 -60.04 10.07 -10.88
C GLN A 33 -59.08 8.91 -11.15
N ALA A 34 -58.40 8.88 -12.28
CA ALA A 34 -57.40 7.86 -12.59
C ALA A 34 -56.25 7.87 -11.56
N LEU A 35 -55.78 9.05 -11.16
CA LEU A 35 -54.78 9.21 -10.10
C LEU A 35 -55.33 8.84 -8.72
N GLU A 36 -56.53 9.28 -8.37
CA GLU A 36 -57.18 8.89 -7.10
C GLU A 36 -57.32 7.38 -6.98
N LEU A 37 -57.67 6.69 -8.08
CA LEU A 37 -57.78 5.24 -8.12
C LEU A 37 -56.42 4.56 -8.03
N MET A 38 -55.40 5.13 -8.67
CA MET A 38 -54.03 4.65 -8.54
C MET A 38 -53.55 4.76 -7.09
N LEU A 39 -53.83 5.87 -6.40
CA LEU A 39 -53.53 6.03 -4.97
C LEU A 39 -54.37 5.07 -4.11
N ALA A 40 -55.63 4.85 -4.46
CA ALA A 40 -56.49 3.90 -3.78
C ALA A 40 -56.00 2.44 -3.95
N CYS A 41 -55.30 2.10 -5.03
CA CYS A 41 -54.60 0.82 -5.18
C CYS A 41 -53.53 0.66 -4.10
N PHE A 42 -52.71 1.69 -3.86
CA PHE A 42 -51.64 1.65 -2.86
C PHE A 42 -52.18 1.62 -1.44
N ASN A 43 -53.29 2.32 -1.19
CA ASN A 43 -53.92 2.41 0.12
C ASN A 43 -54.89 1.25 0.42
N GLY A 44 -55.11 0.32 -0.52
CA GLY A 44 -56.06 -0.78 -0.36
C GLY A 44 -57.54 -0.36 -0.28
N THR A 45 -57.87 0.89 -0.61
CA THR A 45 -59.23 1.46 -0.52
C THR A 45 -60.00 1.43 -1.84
N ILE A 46 -59.47 0.72 -2.85
CA ILE A 46 -60.03 0.70 -4.20
C ILE A 46 -61.49 0.22 -4.25
N SER A 47 -61.85 -0.78 -3.44
CA SER A 47 -63.22 -1.30 -3.38
C SER A 47 -64.22 -0.25 -2.89
N ALA A 48 -63.83 0.57 -1.90
CA ALA A 48 -64.67 1.64 -1.39
C ALA A 48 -64.88 2.74 -2.45
N ARG A 49 -63.82 3.10 -3.18
CA ARG A 49 -63.88 4.11 -4.26
C ARG A 49 -64.70 3.63 -5.45
N VAL A 50 -64.53 2.37 -5.86
CA VAL A 50 -65.35 1.78 -6.92
C VAL A 50 -66.83 1.76 -6.53
N ASN A 51 -67.17 1.43 -5.28
CA ASN A 51 -68.56 1.50 -4.80
C ASN A 51 -69.10 2.94 -4.77
N SER A 52 -68.31 3.94 -4.34
CA SER A 52 -68.77 5.35 -4.31
C SER A 52 -69.06 5.88 -5.72
N LEU A 53 -68.25 5.47 -6.70
CA LEU A 53 -68.40 5.91 -8.09
C LEU A 53 -69.54 5.18 -8.80
N GLN A 54 -69.76 3.90 -8.49
CA GLN A 54 -70.98 3.21 -8.89
C GLN A 54 -72.24 3.94 -8.40
N GLN A 55 -72.25 4.40 -7.14
CA GLN A 55 -73.37 5.18 -6.59
C GLN A 55 -73.52 6.54 -7.29
N GLN A 56 -72.42 7.20 -7.65
CA GLN A 56 -72.47 8.45 -8.42
C GLN A 56 -73.06 8.23 -9.82
N LEU A 57 -72.68 7.17 -10.52
CA LEU A 57 -73.23 6.83 -11.84
C LEU A 57 -74.72 6.47 -11.76
N GLN A 58 -75.17 5.81 -10.69
CA GLN A 58 -76.58 5.50 -10.48
C GLN A 58 -77.43 6.74 -10.17
N ARG A 59 -76.87 7.76 -9.52
CA ARG A 59 -77.59 9.00 -9.17
C ARG A 59 -77.62 10.04 -10.28
N THR A 60 -76.87 9.82 -11.36
CA THR A 60 -76.80 10.80 -12.43
C THR A 60 -77.98 10.59 -13.37
N ASP A 61 -79.07 11.31 -13.12
CA ASP A 61 -80.21 11.33 -14.04
C ASP A 61 -79.79 11.99 -15.36
N ILE A 62 -79.96 11.24 -16.45
CA ILE A 62 -79.68 11.71 -17.81
C ILE A 62 -80.88 12.57 -18.23
N VAL A 63 -80.83 13.86 -17.91
CA VAL A 63 -81.86 14.83 -18.32
C VAL A 63 -81.66 15.15 -19.80
N PHE A 64 -82.62 14.78 -20.66
CA PHE A 64 -82.57 15.06 -22.10
C PHE A 64 -82.65 16.57 -22.39
N GLN A 65 -81.53 17.20 -22.78
CA GLN A 65 -81.55 18.51 -23.44
C GLN A 65 -80.81 18.40 -24.79
N PRO A 66 -81.46 18.74 -25.90
CA PRO A 66 -80.95 18.40 -27.24
C PRO A 66 -79.69 19.17 -27.67
N ASP A 67 -79.48 20.42 -27.23
CA ASP A 67 -78.43 21.29 -27.81
C ASP A 67 -77.43 21.90 -26.82
N ASN A 68 -77.25 21.30 -25.64
CA ASN A 68 -76.32 21.83 -24.65
C ASN A 68 -74.92 21.19 -24.78
N GLU A 69 -73.93 21.93 -25.30
CA GLU A 69 -72.52 21.47 -25.36
C GLU A 69 -71.99 21.00 -24.00
N LYS A 70 -72.43 21.65 -22.91
CA LYS A 70 -72.05 21.26 -21.54
C LYS A 70 -72.58 19.88 -21.16
N GLN A 71 -73.73 19.48 -21.70
CA GLN A 71 -74.28 18.14 -21.49
C GLN A 71 -73.48 17.09 -22.24
N VAL A 72 -73.07 17.36 -23.48
CA VAL A 72 -72.21 16.45 -24.25
C VAL A 72 -70.87 16.24 -23.54
N GLN A 73 -70.26 17.31 -23.02
CA GLN A 73 -69.05 17.21 -22.19
C GLN A 73 -69.28 16.39 -20.92
N LYS A 74 -70.41 16.58 -20.24
CA LYS A 74 -70.77 15.80 -19.03
C LYS A 74 -70.95 14.31 -19.36
N LEU A 75 -71.65 13.99 -20.45
CA LEU A 75 -71.85 12.60 -20.89
C LEU A 75 -70.53 11.94 -21.31
N ASN A 76 -69.66 12.66 -22.03
CA ASN A 76 -68.33 12.16 -22.39
C ASN A 76 -67.48 11.89 -21.14
N ASN A 77 -67.54 12.76 -20.13
CA ASN A 77 -66.86 12.53 -18.87
C ASN A 77 -67.40 11.26 -18.19
N LEU A 78 -68.72 11.10 -18.08
CA LEU A 78 -69.33 9.90 -17.49
C LEU A 78 -69.00 8.61 -18.26
N GLU A 79 -68.93 8.66 -19.59
CA GLU A 79 -68.54 7.51 -20.41
C GLU A 79 -67.08 7.11 -20.14
N SER A 80 -66.17 8.09 -20.13
CA SER A 80 -64.74 7.85 -19.88
C SER A 80 -64.50 7.30 -18.47
N GLN A 81 -65.28 7.78 -17.50
CA GLN A 81 -65.30 7.26 -16.13
C GLN A 81 -65.78 5.80 -16.11
N ALA A 82 -66.94 5.51 -16.69
CA ALA A 82 -67.49 4.16 -16.77
C ALA A 82 -66.53 3.19 -17.47
N TRP A 83 -65.85 3.63 -18.52
CA TRP A 83 -64.83 2.84 -19.20
C TRP A 83 -63.65 2.50 -18.28
N LEU A 84 -63.12 3.48 -17.55
CA LEU A 84 -62.01 3.29 -16.64
C LEU A 84 -62.38 2.35 -15.48
N TYR A 85 -63.58 2.48 -14.92
CA TYR A 85 -64.08 1.58 -13.87
C TYR A 85 -64.28 0.16 -14.35
N LYS A 86 -64.82 -0.02 -15.55
CA LYS A 86 -64.96 -1.34 -16.17
C LYS A 86 -63.59 -2.02 -16.25
N GLY A 87 -62.58 -1.31 -16.75
CA GLY A 87 -61.22 -1.85 -16.86
C GLY A 87 -60.57 -2.23 -15.52
N ILE A 88 -60.86 -1.48 -14.44
CA ILE A 88 -60.38 -1.82 -13.09
C ILE A 88 -61.10 -3.06 -12.55
N LEU A 89 -62.44 -3.11 -12.67
CA LEU A 89 -63.26 -4.21 -12.17
C LEU A 89 -62.92 -5.55 -12.84
N GLU A 90 -62.69 -5.55 -14.16
CA GLU A 90 -62.25 -6.74 -14.90
C GLU A 90 -60.95 -7.32 -14.33
N ARG A 91 -59.99 -6.44 -14.00
CA ARG A 91 -58.67 -6.84 -13.49
C ARG A 91 -58.72 -7.25 -12.02
N LEU A 92 -59.53 -6.58 -11.21
CA LEU A 92 -59.80 -6.98 -9.82
C LEU A 92 -60.56 -8.31 -9.74
N GLY A 93 -61.46 -8.58 -10.69
CA GLY A 93 -62.21 -9.83 -10.80
C GLY A 93 -61.35 -11.05 -11.16
N THR A 94 -60.07 -10.86 -11.48
CA THR A 94 -59.10 -11.97 -11.64
C THR A 94 -58.52 -12.46 -10.32
N ASP A 95 -58.84 -11.81 -9.19
CA ASP A 95 -58.38 -12.22 -7.87
C ASP A 95 -59.23 -13.37 -7.30
N PRO A 96 -58.63 -14.54 -7.00
CA PRO A 96 -59.35 -15.68 -6.40
C PRO A 96 -60.06 -15.33 -5.08
N SER A 97 -59.58 -14.31 -4.36
CA SER A 97 -60.13 -13.88 -3.07
C SER A 97 -61.26 -12.86 -3.18
N ALA A 98 -61.53 -12.32 -4.37
CA ALA A 98 -62.57 -11.32 -4.55
C ALA A 98 -63.97 -11.95 -4.55
N ASN A 99 -64.97 -11.17 -4.12
CA ASN A 99 -66.38 -11.56 -4.30
C ASN A 99 -66.77 -11.39 -5.77
N HIS A 100 -66.49 -12.43 -6.57
CA HIS A 100 -66.71 -12.46 -8.02
C HIS A 100 -68.17 -12.17 -8.40
N GLU A 101 -69.14 -12.55 -7.57
CA GLU A 101 -70.56 -12.29 -7.80
C GLU A 101 -70.86 -10.78 -7.71
N LYS A 102 -70.37 -10.10 -6.66
CA LYS A 102 -70.54 -8.66 -6.51
C LYS A 102 -69.87 -7.89 -7.65
N ILE A 103 -68.67 -8.31 -8.06
CA ILE A 103 -67.94 -7.70 -9.18
C ILE A 103 -68.72 -7.88 -10.49
N ALA A 104 -69.23 -9.09 -10.76
CA ALA A 104 -69.99 -9.37 -11.97
C ALA A 104 -71.29 -8.55 -12.07
N ARG A 105 -72.06 -8.45 -10.97
CA ARG A 105 -73.27 -7.62 -10.93
C ARG A 105 -72.96 -6.13 -11.13
N THR A 106 -71.85 -5.67 -10.56
CA THR A 106 -71.41 -4.27 -10.69
C THR A 106 -70.98 -3.97 -12.12
N LEU A 107 -70.26 -4.89 -12.74
CA LEU A 107 -69.81 -4.77 -14.13
C LEU A 107 -71.01 -4.75 -15.10
N GLU A 108 -72.02 -5.58 -14.87
CA GLU A 108 -73.26 -5.58 -15.66
C GLU A 108 -74.05 -4.27 -15.52
N ALA A 109 -74.22 -3.75 -14.30
CA ALA A 109 -74.89 -2.47 -14.08
C ALA A 109 -74.14 -1.30 -14.76
N LEU A 110 -72.80 -1.35 -14.74
CA LEU A 110 -71.94 -0.34 -15.37
C LEU A 110 -72.00 -0.40 -16.89
N GLU A 111 -72.02 -1.61 -17.47
CA GLU A 111 -72.20 -1.81 -18.91
C GLU A 111 -73.55 -1.31 -19.40
N TYR A 112 -74.62 -1.61 -18.67
CA TYR A 112 -75.95 -1.11 -18.98
C TYR A 112 -75.97 0.43 -19.01
N LYS A 113 -75.46 1.09 -17.96
CA LYS A 113 -75.37 2.55 -17.91
C LYS A 113 -74.46 3.14 -18.98
N ARG A 114 -73.34 2.50 -19.29
CA ARG A 114 -72.47 2.92 -20.39
C ARG A 114 -73.20 2.84 -21.73
N SER A 115 -74.00 1.78 -21.96
CA SER A 115 -74.78 1.64 -23.20
C SER A 115 -75.85 2.72 -23.34
N GLU A 116 -76.52 3.10 -22.24
CA GLU A 116 -77.49 4.19 -22.20
C GLU A 116 -76.82 5.55 -22.52
N ILE A 117 -75.64 5.80 -21.92
CA ILE A 117 -74.83 7.00 -22.19
C ILE A 117 -74.37 7.03 -23.65
N LEU A 118 -73.92 5.89 -24.19
CA LEU A 118 -73.44 5.77 -25.58
C LEU A 118 -74.56 5.99 -26.59
N GLN A 119 -75.74 5.44 -26.35
CA GLN A 119 -76.90 5.61 -27.24
C GLN A 119 -77.30 7.08 -27.38
N GLU A 120 -77.18 7.86 -26.30
CA GLU A 120 -77.45 9.30 -26.33
C GLU A 120 -76.31 10.11 -26.97
N LEU A 121 -75.06 9.64 -26.83
CA LEU A 121 -73.87 10.28 -27.38
C LEU A 121 -73.65 10.00 -28.89
N GLU A 122 -74.03 8.82 -29.36
CA GLU A 122 -73.79 8.34 -30.73
C GLU A 122 -74.31 9.28 -31.84
N PRO A 123 -75.53 9.86 -31.75
CA PRO A 123 -76.01 10.80 -32.77
C PRO A 123 -75.27 12.15 -32.75
N ARG A 124 -74.58 12.50 -31.65
CA ARG A 124 -73.95 13.82 -31.43
C ARG A 124 -72.42 13.79 -31.52
N ARG A 125 -71.81 12.64 -31.79
CA ARG A 125 -70.35 12.46 -31.78
C ARG A 125 -69.67 12.93 -33.09
N PRO A 126 -68.59 13.72 -33.00
CA PRO A 126 -67.78 14.10 -34.15
C PRO A 126 -67.16 12.87 -34.84
N ARG A 127 -66.89 12.93 -36.14
CA ARG A 127 -66.31 11.80 -36.91
C ARG A 127 -64.94 11.34 -36.38
N SER A 128 -64.13 12.25 -35.84
CA SER A 128 -62.85 11.95 -35.16
C SER A 128 -63.02 10.93 -34.03
N TYR A 129 -64.16 10.98 -33.34
CA TYR A 129 -64.47 10.09 -32.22
C TYR A 129 -64.65 8.63 -32.65
N ARG A 130 -65.27 8.36 -33.81
CA ARG A 130 -65.45 6.98 -34.29
C ARG A 130 -64.12 6.28 -34.54
N VAL A 131 -63.11 7.04 -34.96
CA VAL A 131 -61.75 6.52 -35.20
C VAL A 131 -61.06 6.20 -33.88
N LEU A 132 -61.15 7.09 -32.88
CA LEU A 132 -60.59 6.87 -31.54
C LEU A 132 -61.29 5.72 -30.79
N ALA A 133 -62.62 5.62 -30.88
CA ALA A 133 -63.37 4.49 -30.31
C ALA A 133 -62.93 3.16 -30.94
N GLY A 134 -62.77 3.13 -32.28
CA GLY A 134 -62.23 1.96 -32.98
C GLY A 134 -60.80 1.61 -32.56
N LEU A 135 -59.95 2.61 -32.29
CA LEU A 135 -58.59 2.39 -31.80
C LEU A 135 -58.57 1.90 -30.35
N GLN A 136 -59.43 2.44 -29.50
CA GLN A 136 -59.58 2.05 -28.09
C GLN A 136 -60.13 0.62 -27.96
N ASP A 137 -61.09 0.25 -28.80
CA ASP A 137 -61.60 -1.12 -28.90
C ASP A 137 -60.55 -2.06 -29.49
N SER A 138 -59.70 -1.58 -30.41
CA SER A 138 -58.54 -2.35 -30.92
C SER A 138 -57.47 -2.58 -29.85
N ILE A 139 -57.19 -1.60 -28.98
CA ILE A 139 -56.26 -1.75 -27.86
C ILE A 139 -56.86 -2.65 -26.78
N ARG A 140 -58.18 -2.55 -26.52
CA ARG A 140 -58.89 -3.51 -25.66
C ARG A 140 -58.77 -4.92 -26.25
N ALA A 141 -58.98 -5.10 -27.54
CA ALA A 141 -58.80 -6.39 -28.20
C ALA A 141 -57.34 -6.86 -28.17
N PHE A 142 -56.35 -5.97 -28.20
CA PHE A 142 -54.94 -6.34 -28.10
C PHE A 142 -54.54 -6.77 -26.68
N LEU A 143 -55.11 -6.12 -25.66
CA LEU A 143 -54.83 -6.40 -24.24
C LEU A 143 -55.73 -7.50 -23.65
N ALA A 144 -56.87 -7.78 -24.29
CA ALA A 144 -57.74 -8.89 -23.96
C ALA A 144 -57.03 -10.21 -24.32
N SER A 145 -56.97 -11.13 -23.36
CA SER A 145 -56.45 -12.47 -23.64
C SER A 145 -57.31 -13.14 -24.72
N GLN A 146 -56.77 -14.07 -25.51
CA GLN A 146 -57.54 -14.75 -26.57
C GLN A 146 -58.85 -15.37 -26.02
N ALA A 147 -58.83 -15.87 -24.78
CA ALA A 147 -60.00 -16.38 -24.06
C ALA A 147 -61.11 -15.34 -23.80
N GLU A 148 -60.77 -14.05 -23.74
CA GLU A 148 -61.69 -12.94 -23.51
C GLU A 148 -62.37 -12.50 -24.81
N LYS A 149 -61.67 -12.63 -25.96
CA LYS A 149 -62.27 -12.44 -27.30
C LYS A 149 -63.30 -13.52 -27.62
N ASP A 150 -62.98 -14.77 -27.31
CA ASP A 150 -63.87 -15.91 -27.54
C ASP A 150 -65.10 -15.82 -26.61
N TYR A 151 -64.92 -15.25 -25.41
CA TYR A 151 -66.02 -14.97 -24.48
C TYR A 151 -66.99 -13.89 -24.97
N GLU A 152 -66.50 -12.77 -25.52
CA GLU A 152 -67.38 -11.72 -26.05
C GLU A 152 -68.22 -12.25 -27.22
N GLN A 153 -67.66 -13.12 -28.07
CA GLN A 153 -68.41 -13.79 -29.13
C GLN A 153 -69.51 -14.71 -28.56
N LEU A 154 -69.16 -15.56 -27.59
CA LEU A 154 -70.13 -16.44 -26.93
C LEU A 154 -71.23 -15.65 -26.20
N GLN A 155 -70.88 -14.58 -25.49
CA GLN A 155 -71.84 -13.71 -24.82
C GLN A 155 -72.80 -13.06 -25.83
N LYS A 156 -72.29 -12.62 -26.97
CA LYS A 156 -73.10 -12.03 -28.06
C LYS A 156 -74.05 -13.07 -28.65
N ILE A 157 -73.59 -14.30 -28.87
CA ILE A 157 -74.42 -15.41 -29.35
C ILE A 157 -75.53 -15.71 -28.34
N VAL A 158 -75.20 -15.89 -27.05
CA VAL A 158 -76.16 -16.19 -25.98
C VAL A 158 -77.15 -15.03 -25.77
N THR A 159 -76.70 -13.78 -25.83
CA THR A 159 -77.57 -12.61 -25.67
C THR A 159 -78.53 -12.46 -26.85
N ASN A 160 -78.05 -12.64 -28.08
CA ASN A 160 -78.90 -12.67 -29.27
C ASN A 160 -79.91 -13.82 -29.19
N LEU A 161 -79.52 -14.95 -28.61
CA LEU A 161 -80.37 -16.10 -28.43
C LEU A 161 -81.48 -15.87 -27.40
N VAL A 162 -81.16 -15.27 -26.25
CA VAL A 162 -82.15 -14.84 -25.25
C VAL A 162 -83.14 -13.86 -25.88
N LEU A 163 -82.65 -12.88 -26.65
CA LEU A 163 -83.50 -11.90 -27.34
C LEU A 163 -84.37 -12.56 -28.43
N PHE A 164 -83.83 -13.51 -29.18
CA PHE A 164 -84.54 -14.27 -30.22
C PHE A 164 -85.66 -15.14 -29.61
N THR A 165 -85.37 -15.85 -28.52
CA THR A 165 -86.35 -16.70 -27.81
C THR A 165 -87.42 -15.90 -27.05
N LYS A 166 -87.12 -14.64 -26.69
CA LYS A 166 -88.09 -13.71 -26.09
C LYS A 166 -89.03 -13.09 -27.13
N SER A 167 -88.60 -12.97 -28.39
CA SER A 167 -89.35 -12.29 -29.46
C SER A 167 -90.15 -13.20 -30.41
N ARG A 168 -89.94 -14.52 -30.41
CA ARG A 168 -90.69 -15.49 -31.25
C ARG A 168 -91.22 -16.71 -30.46
N GLN A 169 -92.30 -17.33 -30.92
CA GLN A 169 -92.71 -18.67 -30.45
C GLN A 169 -91.68 -19.70 -30.95
N PRO A 170 -91.04 -20.48 -30.06
CA PRO A 170 -89.97 -21.38 -30.46
C PRO A 170 -90.55 -22.60 -31.18
N SER A 171 -90.27 -22.76 -32.46
CA SER A 171 -90.44 -24.07 -33.11
C SER A 171 -89.30 -25.00 -32.67
N GLN A 172 -89.61 -26.27 -32.43
CA GLN A 172 -88.68 -27.27 -31.88
C GLN A 172 -87.36 -27.39 -32.66
N ILE A 173 -87.40 -27.11 -33.97
CA ILE A 173 -86.26 -27.17 -34.89
C ILE A 173 -85.20 -26.11 -34.57
N VAL A 174 -85.62 -24.89 -34.21
CA VAL A 174 -84.67 -23.81 -33.87
C VAL A 174 -84.03 -24.08 -32.51
N LEU A 175 -84.70 -24.82 -31.64
CA LEU A 175 -84.18 -25.14 -30.31
C LEU A 175 -83.08 -26.21 -30.36
N SER A 176 -83.24 -27.25 -31.18
CA SER A 176 -82.21 -28.31 -31.31
C SER A 176 -80.92 -27.79 -31.94
N GLU A 177 -81.03 -26.98 -33.00
CA GLU A 177 -79.87 -26.40 -33.68
C GLU A 177 -79.05 -25.49 -32.74
N VAL A 178 -79.76 -24.76 -31.88
CA VAL A 178 -79.16 -23.87 -30.88
C VAL A 178 -78.47 -24.65 -29.76
N ILE A 179 -79.08 -25.72 -29.27
CA ILE A 179 -78.51 -26.57 -28.22
C ILE A 179 -77.25 -27.29 -28.74
N ASP A 180 -77.27 -27.80 -29.98
CA ASP A 180 -76.13 -28.49 -30.58
C ASP A 180 -74.94 -27.55 -30.81
N LYS A 181 -75.21 -26.33 -31.27
CA LYS A 181 -74.16 -25.33 -31.51
C LYS A 181 -73.51 -24.87 -30.20
N LEU A 182 -74.34 -24.63 -29.18
CA LEU A 182 -73.88 -24.29 -27.84
C LEU A 182 -73.08 -25.43 -27.18
N ALA A 183 -73.53 -26.68 -27.32
CA ALA A 183 -72.81 -27.84 -26.81
C ALA A 183 -71.44 -28.02 -27.48
N THR A 184 -71.37 -27.77 -28.79
CA THR A 184 -70.13 -27.85 -29.58
C THR A 184 -69.12 -26.77 -29.16
N GLU A 185 -69.57 -25.52 -28.98
CA GLU A 185 -68.70 -24.42 -28.53
C GLU A 185 -68.25 -24.57 -27.07
N ILE A 186 -69.08 -25.15 -26.19
CA ILE A 186 -68.69 -25.45 -24.80
C ILE A 186 -67.63 -26.57 -24.78
N ALA A 187 -67.82 -27.65 -25.55
CA ALA A 187 -66.90 -28.78 -25.60
C ALA A 187 -65.51 -28.41 -26.14
N GLN A 188 -65.44 -27.49 -27.10
CA GLN A 188 -64.17 -27.00 -27.66
C GLN A 188 -63.36 -26.13 -26.70
N ASN A 189 -64.01 -25.55 -25.69
CA ASN A 189 -63.40 -24.54 -24.82
C ASN A 189 -63.24 -25.01 -23.36
N THR A 190 -63.43 -26.28 -23.01
CA THR A 190 -63.51 -26.77 -21.61
C THR A 190 -62.25 -26.58 -20.72
N ASN A 191 -61.06 -26.33 -21.26
CA ASN A 191 -59.80 -26.40 -20.48
C ASN A 191 -59.28 -25.10 -19.82
N GLN A 192 -60.03 -23.99 -19.81
CA GLN A 192 -59.57 -22.70 -19.26
C GLN A 192 -60.59 -22.07 -18.29
N ILE A 193 -60.88 -22.75 -17.17
CA ILE A 193 -61.98 -22.34 -16.28
C ILE A 193 -61.60 -21.09 -15.47
N SER A 194 -62.19 -19.95 -15.85
CA SER A 194 -62.12 -18.65 -15.17
C SER A 194 -63.49 -18.26 -14.56
N PRO A 195 -63.56 -17.23 -13.70
CA PRO A 195 -64.82 -16.73 -13.10
C PRO A 195 -65.93 -16.41 -14.10
N TYR A 196 -65.56 -16.10 -15.36
CA TYR A 196 -66.48 -15.85 -16.47
C TYR A 196 -67.32 -17.09 -16.87
N ARG A 197 -66.82 -18.30 -16.60
CA ARG A 197 -67.58 -19.55 -16.84
C ARG A 197 -68.66 -19.80 -15.80
N LEU A 198 -68.48 -19.29 -14.58
CA LEU A 198 -69.52 -19.30 -13.55
C LEU A 198 -70.69 -18.40 -13.98
N ARG A 199 -70.39 -17.24 -14.60
CA ARG A 199 -71.38 -16.32 -15.17
C ARG A 199 -72.15 -16.94 -16.36
N LEU A 200 -71.45 -17.68 -17.23
CA LEU A 200 -72.09 -18.45 -18.30
C LEU A 200 -73.02 -19.52 -17.73
N ALA A 201 -72.58 -20.25 -16.70
CA ALA A 201 -73.40 -21.27 -16.03
C ALA A 201 -74.70 -20.69 -15.43
N TYR A 202 -74.65 -19.52 -14.79
CA TYR A 202 -75.86 -18.86 -14.28
C TYR A 202 -76.82 -18.43 -15.40
N ARG A 203 -76.31 -17.91 -16.52
CA ARG A 203 -77.16 -17.55 -17.68
C ARG A 203 -77.70 -18.76 -18.43
N LEU A 204 -76.96 -19.86 -18.46
CA LEU A 204 -77.43 -21.14 -18.99
C LEU A 204 -78.53 -21.74 -18.10
N ASP A 205 -78.39 -21.67 -16.78
CA ASP A 205 -79.45 -22.06 -15.82
C ASP A 205 -80.73 -21.21 -16.03
N GLU A 206 -80.58 -19.90 -16.22
CA GLU A 206 -81.70 -19.00 -16.52
C GLU A 206 -82.38 -19.33 -17.86
N LEU A 207 -81.59 -19.58 -18.91
CA LEU A 207 -82.11 -20.05 -20.21
C LEU A 207 -82.84 -21.39 -20.08
N MET A 208 -82.28 -22.35 -19.35
CA MET A 208 -82.89 -23.66 -19.13
C MET A 208 -84.19 -23.56 -18.34
N LYS A 209 -84.29 -22.66 -17.35
CA LYS A 209 -85.54 -22.37 -16.63
C LYS A 209 -86.59 -21.74 -17.53
N ILE A 210 -86.21 -20.77 -18.38
CA ILE A 210 -87.13 -20.13 -19.35
C ILE A 210 -87.62 -21.15 -20.40
N LEU A 211 -86.73 -22.04 -20.86
CA LEU A 211 -87.07 -23.08 -21.82
C LEU A 211 -87.95 -24.15 -21.19
N SER A 212 -87.63 -24.61 -19.97
CA SER A 212 -88.43 -25.59 -19.23
C SER A 212 -89.85 -25.09 -18.98
N THR A 213 -90.00 -23.84 -18.52
CA THR A 213 -91.31 -23.22 -18.29
C THR A 213 -92.12 -23.08 -19.59
N LYS A 214 -91.49 -22.69 -20.71
CA LYS A 214 -92.17 -22.59 -22.02
C LYS A 214 -92.51 -23.95 -22.65
N LEU A 215 -91.67 -24.98 -22.48
CA LEU A 215 -91.93 -26.30 -23.04
C LEU A 215 -93.07 -27.01 -22.30
N ILE A 216 -93.11 -26.90 -20.97
CA ILE A 216 -94.19 -27.47 -20.13
C ILE A 216 -95.54 -26.84 -20.47
N LEU A 217 -95.56 -25.56 -20.86
CA LEU A 217 -96.77 -24.87 -21.34
C LEU A 217 -97.20 -25.30 -22.77
N SER A 218 -96.33 -25.96 -23.53
CA SER A 218 -96.58 -26.34 -24.93
C SER A 218 -96.90 -27.83 -25.14
N SER A 219 -96.76 -28.72 -24.14
CA SER A 219 -97.03 -30.15 -24.30
C SER A 219 -98.48 -30.50 -23.93
N LYS A 220 -99.43 -30.23 -24.83
CA LYS A 220 -100.81 -30.72 -24.71
C LYS A 220 -101.19 -31.82 -25.70
N ASP A 221 -100.25 -32.31 -26.52
CA ASP A 221 -100.48 -33.40 -27.48
C ASP A 221 -99.61 -34.64 -27.20
N SER A 222 -100.27 -35.77 -26.98
CA SER A 222 -99.75 -36.99 -26.34
C SER A 222 -99.27 -38.08 -27.33
N LYS A 223 -98.50 -37.74 -28.37
CA LYS A 223 -98.07 -38.72 -29.40
C LYS A 223 -96.58 -38.67 -29.77
N THR A 224 -95.72 -38.36 -28.79
CA THR A 224 -94.26 -38.23 -28.98
C THR A 224 -93.43 -39.02 -27.95
N ASP A 225 -93.91 -40.10 -27.35
CA ASP A 225 -93.21 -40.70 -26.20
C ASP A 225 -91.96 -41.55 -26.53
N SER A 226 -91.89 -42.32 -27.63
CA SER A 226 -90.78 -43.30 -27.81
C SER A 226 -89.46 -42.69 -28.29
N SER A 227 -89.50 -41.77 -29.25
CA SER A 227 -88.31 -41.10 -29.79
C SER A 227 -87.66 -40.19 -28.74
N TYR A 228 -88.46 -39.57 -27.87
CA TYR A 228 -87.97 -38.67 -26.83
C TYR A 228 -87.30 -39.44 -25.70
N GLN A 229 -87.84 -40.59 -25.29
CA GLN A 229 -87.18 -41.43 -24.29
C GLN A 229 -85.81 -41.94 -24.76
N SER A 230 -85.67 -42.25 -26.06
CA SER A 230 -84.38 -42.64 -26.63
C SER A 230 -83.35 -41.50 -26.61
N ILE A 231 -83.76 -40.28 -26.99
CA ILE A 231 -82.90 -39.08 -26.96
C ILE A 231 -82.50 -38.77 -25.51
N VAL A 232 -83.43 -38.86 -24.56
CA VAL A 232 -83.15 -38.66 -23.13
C VAL A 232 -82.19 -39.71 -22.58
N GLY A 233 -82.31 -40.97 -23.00
CA GLY A 233 -81.38 -42.05 -22.64
C GLY A 233 -79.96 -41.83 -23.18
N GLU A 234 -79.85 -41.40 -24.44
CA GLU A 234 -78.57 -41.05 -25.05
C GLU A 234 -77.91 -39.84 -24.36
N LEU A 235 -78.69 -38.78 -24.10
CA LEU A 235 -78.22 -37.60 -23.36
C LEU A 235 -77.73 -37.96 -21.96
N ARG A 236 -78.44 -38.83 -21.23
CA ARG A 236 -77.97 -39.34 -19.93
C ARG A 236 -76.64 -40.07 -20.03
N SER A 237 -76.47 -40.89 -21.06
CA SER A 237 -75.24 -41.66 -21.25
C SER A 237 -74.05 -40.75 -21.58
N ARG A 238 -74.25 -39.77 -22.47
CA ARG A 238 -73.24 -38.74 -22.78
C ARG A 238 -72.91 -37.88 -21.56
N LEU A 239 -73.91 -37.52 -20.76
CA LEU A 239 -73.71 -36.75 -19.52
C LEU A 239 -72.91 -37.54 -18.48
N ASN A 240 -73.17 -38.84 -18.34
CA ASN A 240 -72.41 -39.71 -17.45
C ASN A 240 -70.95 -39.87 -17.90
N LEU A 241 -70.70 -40.00 -19.21
CA LEU A 241 -69.34 -40.04 -19.75
C LEU A 241 -68.60 -38.73 -19.49
N LEU A 242 -69.23 -37.60 -19.83
CA LEU A 242 -68.67 -36.26 -19.61
C LEU A 242 -68.38 -36.01 -18.12
N SER A 243 -69.26 -36.48 -17.23
CA SER A 243 -69.04 -36.36 -15.79
C SER A 243 -67.82 -37.15 -15.31
N ARG A 244 -67.52 -38.32 -15.90
CA ARG A 244 -66.31 -39.09 -15.56
C ARG A 244 -65.06 -38.39 -16.07
N GLU A 245 -65.05 -38.00 -17.34
CA GLU A 245 -63.93 -37.25 -17.93
C GLU A 245 -63.65 -35.96 -17.14
N PHE A 246 -64.70 -35.26 -16.70
CA PHE A 246 -64.56 -34.08 -15.87
C PHE A 246 -63.93 -34.39 -14.50
N ASN A 247 -64.32 -35.48 -13.85
CA ASN A 247 -63.73 -35.89 -12.57
C ASN A 247 -62.27 -36.31 -12.71
N ASP A 248 -61.91 -37.01 -13.79
CA ASP A 248 -60.53 -37.40 -14.08
C ASP A 248 -59.65 -36.16 -14.33
N LEU A 249 -60.17 -35.17 -15.07
CA LEU A 249 -59.50 -33.88 -15.26
C LEU A 249 -59.33 -33.11 -13.94
N LEU A 250 -60.34 -33.13 -13.06
CA LEU A 250 -60.22 -32.50 -11.73
C LEU A 250 -59.12 -33.15 -10.90
N ARG A 251 -59.00 -34.48 -10.96
CA ARG A 251 -57.95 -35.22 -10.26
C ARG A 251 -56.57 -34.91 -10.81
N ALA A 252 -56.39 -34.96 -12.13
CA ALA A 252 -55.13 -34.60 -12.78
C ALA A 252 -54.69 -33.17 -12.42
N LYS A 253 -55.63 -32.22 -12.44
CA LYS A 253 -55.37 -30.83 -12.02
C LYS A 253 -54.92 -30.72 -10.56
N GLN A 254 -55.46 -31.54 -9.66
CA GLN A 254 -55.05 -31.54 -8.26
C GLN A 254 -53.65 -32.13 -8.08
N GLU A 255 -53.31 -33.16 -8.85
CA GLU A 255 -51.97 -33.76 -8.87
C GLU A 255 -50.92 -32.77 -9.41
N ASP A 256 -51.21 -32.09 -10.51
CA ASP A 256 -50.37 -31.02 -11.08
C ASP A 256 -50.15 -29.88 -10.08
N LYS A 257 -51.20 -29.49 -9.34
CA LYS A 257 -51.10 -28.48 -8.28
C LYS A 257 -50.16 -28.91 -7.17
N ASN A 258 -50.25 -30.17 -6.73
CA ASN A 258 -49.39 -30.70 -5.66
C ASN A 258 -47.91 -30.77 -6.11
N GLU A 259 -47.66 -31.19 -7.36
CA GLU A 259 -46.31 -31.21 -7.94
C GLU A 259 -45.75 -29.78 -8.09
N LEU A 260 -46.57 -28.82 -8.50
CA LEU A 260 -46.18 -27.41 -8.56
C LEU A 260 -45.79 -26.89 -7.16
N ASP A 261 -46.58 -27.18 -6.13
CA ASP A 261 -46.29 -26.78 -4.75
C ASP A 261 -44.97 -27.41 -4.25
N LYS A 262 -44.67 -28.65 -4.62
CA LYS A 262 -43.40 -29.32 -4.31
C LYS A 262 -42.23 -28.62 -4.99
N ARG A 263 -42.32 -28.34 -6.29
CA ARG A 263 -41.29 -27.61 -7.05
C ARG A 263 -41.06 -26.20 -6.50
N LEU A 264 -42.12 -25.50 -6.11
CA LEU A 264 -42.00 -24.18 -5.47
C LEU A 264 -41.21 -24.25 -4.15
N LYS A 265 -41.42 -25.28 -3.33
CA LYS A 265 -40.63 -25.51 -2.11
C LYS A 265 -39.16 -25.81 -2.42
N GLU A 266 -38.89 -26.63 -3.43
CA GLU A 266 -37.52 -26.93 -3.88
C GLU A 266 -36.80 -25.67 -4.38
N ILE A 267 -37.45 -24.87 -5.23
CA ILE A 267 -36.93 -23.59 -5.72
C ILE A 267 -36.63 -22.64 -4.55
N SER A 268 -37.54 -22.54 -3.58
CA SER A 268 -37.32 -21.71 -2.38
C SER A 268 -36.09 -22.17 -1.57
N SER A 269 -35.94 -23.47 -1.38
CA SER A 269 -34.78 -24.06 -0.69
C SER A 269 -33.46 -23.78 -1.44
N ILE A 270 -33.45 -23.99 -2.76
CA ILE A 270 -32.29 -23.71 -3.62
C ILE A 270 -31.95 -22.21 -3.57
N SER A 271 -32.96 -21.33 -3.67
CA SER A 271 -32.76 -19.88 -3.58
C SER A 271 -32.13 -19.46 -2.25
N LYS A 272 -32.54 -20.09 -1.14
CA LYS A 272 -31.95 -19.85 0.18
C LYS A 272 -30.47 -20.29 0.21
N ASN A 273 -30.18 -21.49 -0.30
CA ASN A 273 -28.81 -22.01 -0.37
C ASN A 273 -27.90 -21.10 -1.22
N ILE A 274 -28.40 -20.61 -2.36
CA ILE A 274 -27.67 -19.66 -3.21
C ILE A 274 -27.40 -18.34 -2.47
N SER A 275 -28.36 -17.84 -1.69
CA SER A 275 -28.14 -16.63 -0.87
C SER A 275 -27.08 -16.85 0.21
N ASP A 276 -27.11 -17.99 0.89
CA ASP A 276 -26.13 -18.33 1.92
C ASP A 276 -24.72 -18.52 1.34
N LEU A 277 -24.61 -19.11 0.14
CA LEU A 277 -23.34 -19.21 -0.58
C LEU A 277 -22.81 -17.84 -0.99
N HIS A 278 -23.65 -16.94 -1.51
CA HIS A 278 -23.23 -15.57 -1.82
C HIS A 278 -22.70 -14.83 -0.59
N LYS A 279 -23.34 -14.97 0.57
CA LYS A 279 -22.84 -14.40 1.83
C LYS A 279 -21.48 -14.98 2.21
N LYS A 280 -21.27 -16.29 2.08
CA LYS A 280 -19.98 -16.94 2.34
C LYS A 280 -18.89 -16.46 1.40
N ILE A 281 -19.19 -16.27 0.12
CA ILE A 281 -18.26 -15.71 -0.87
C ILE A 281 -17.89 -14.28 -0.49
N SER A 282 -18.87 -13.42 -0.23
CA SER A 282 -18.63 -12.02 0.16
C SER A 282 -17.77 -11.91 1.43
N ASN A 283 -17.98 -12.78 2.42
CA ASN A 283 -17.14 -12.81 3.63
C ASN A 283 -15.71 -13.27 3.32
N ARG A 284 -15.54 -14.24 2.42
CA ARG A 284 -14.21 -14.68 1.98
C ARG A 284 -13.48 -13.60 1.20
N ASP A 285 -14.17 -12.87 0.33
CA ASP A 285 -13.59 -11.75 -0.41
C ASP A 285 -13.11 -10.64 0.53
N ALA A 286 -13.91 -10.31 1.55
CA ALA A 286 -13.50 -9.36 2.59
C ALA A 286 -12.23 -9.83 3.32
N ASN A 287 -12.18 -11.11 3.73
CA ASN A 287 -10.99 -11.68 4.36
C ASN A 287 -9.75 -11.67 3.44
N ILE A 288 -9.92 -11.90 2.13
CA ILE A 288 -8.83 -11.83 1.15
C ILE A 288 -8.28 -10.40 1.08
N VAL A 289 -9.15 -9.39 1.05
CA VAL A 289 -8.74 -7.98 1.03
C VAL A 289 -7.96 -7.63 2.31
N ASP A 290 -8.41 -8.09 3.48
CA ASP A 290 -7.70 -7.83 4.74
C ASP A 290 -6.33 -8.54 4.80
N LEU A 291 -6.24 -9.78 4.30
CA LEU A 291 -4.96 -10.48 4.18
C LEU A 291 -4.01 -9.77 3.20
N GLN A 292 -4.52 -9.23 2.10
CA GLN A 292 -3.72 -8.45 1.15
C GLN A 292 -3.15 -7.18 1.79
N ARG A 293 -3.95 -6.46 2.59
CA ARG A 293 -3.48 -5.29 3.35
C ARG A 293 -2.38 -5.68 4.34
N ASN A 294 -2.57 -6.75 5.10
CA ASN A 294 -1.57 -7.24 6.05
C ASN A 294 -0.25 -7.61 5.35
N ILE A 295 -0.31 -8.24 4.17
CA ILE A 295 0.87 -8.56 3.36
C ILE A 295 1.60 -7.27 2.92
N GLN A 296 0.87 -6.23 2.51
CA GLN A 296 1.47 -4.95 2.12
C GLN A 296 2.17 -4.27 3.31
N ASP A 297 1.54 -4.24 4.48
CA ASP A 297 2.11 -3.66 5.70
C ASP A 297 3.37 -4.40 6.17
N LEU A 298 3.33 -5.74 6.12
CA LEU A 298 4.51 -6.57 6.42
C LEU A 298 5.63 -6.33 5.40
N THR A 299 5.29 -6.21 4.12
CA THR A 299 6.28 -5.92 3.06
C THR A 299 6.98 -4.58 3.31
N LYS A 300 6.22 -3.55 3.66
CA LYS A 300 6.76 -2.23 4.02
C LYS A 300 7.68 -2.31 5.25
N THR A 301 7.24 -3.03 6.28
CA THR A 301 8.03 -3.24 7.50
C THR A 301 9.36 -3.94 7.20
N ILE A 302 9.35 -4.95 6.31
CA ILE A 302 10.57 -5.64 5.86
C ILE A 302 11.51 -4.67 5.13
N GLN A 303 10.99 -3.84 4.23
CA GLN A 303 11.79 -2.83 3.52
C GLN A 303 12.43 -1.83 4.47
N ASP A 304 11.66 -1.29 5.43
CA ASP A 304 12.17 -0.35 6.44
C ASP A 304 13.27 -0.99 7.30
N LYS A 305 13.10 -2.27 7.68
CA LYS A 305 14.12 -3.01 8.43
C LYS A 305 15.37 -3.30 7.60
N GLN A 306 15.23 -3.58 6.31
CA GLN A 306 16.37 -3.76 5.42
C GLN A 306 17.20 -2.47 5.29
N ILE A 307 16.55 -1.31 5.18
CA ILE A 307 17.21 0.00 5.17
C ILE A 307 17.97 0.23 6.48
N GLN A 308 17.35 -0.09 7.63
CA GLN A 308 18.01 0.02 8.95
C GLN A 308 19.24 -0.88 9.03
N ILE A 309 19.18 -2.12 8.55
CA ILE A 309 20.31 -3.05 8.52
C ILE A 309 21.45 -2.47 7.69
N THR A 310 21.18 -2.01 6.46
CA THR A 310 22.22 -1.43 5.59
C THR A 310 22.87 -0.19 6.21
N SER A 311 22.09 0.66 6.90
CA SER A 311 22.64 1.82 7.63
C SER A 311 23.56 1.40 8.79
N LEU A 312 23.19 0.36 9.53
CA LEU A 312 24.01 -0.19 10.60
C LEU A 312 25.30 -0.84 10.06
N GLU A 313 25.22 -1.56 8.94
CA GLU A 313 26.39 -2.14 8.27
C GLU A 313 27.40 -1.07 7.85
N HIS A 314 26.93 0.04 7.26
CA HIS A 314 27.79 1.18 6.95
C HIS A 314 28.42 1.79 8.20
N SER A 315 27.64 1.98 9.27
CA SER A 315 28.16 2.50 10.55
C SER A 315 29.23 1.60 11.16
N ILE A 316 29.05 0.27 11.09
CA ILE A 316 30.05 -0.71 11.53
C ILE A 316 31.31 -0.63 10.68
N PHE A 317 31.19 -0.45 9.36
CA PHE A 317 32.32 -0.31 8.46
C PHE A 317 33.15 0.95 8.78
N ASP A 318 32.49 2.10 8.98
CA ASP A 318 33.16 3.34 9.36
C ASP A 318 33.89 3.20 10.70
N LEU A 319 33.22 2.65 11.72
CA LEU A 319 33.86 2.39 13.02
C LEU A 319 35.07 1.46 12.92
N LYS A 320 35.01 0.43 12.07
CA LYS A 320 36.17 -0.44 11.83
C LYS A 320 37.35 0.32 11.22
N ARG A 321 37.10 1.21 10.26
CA ARG A 321 38.12 2.07 9.67
C ARG A 321 38.74 2.99 10.71
N ASP A 322 37.92 3.61 11.56
CA ASP A 322 38.39 4.53 12.60
C ASP A 322 39.25 3.81 13.66
N ILE A 323 38.86 2.58 14.04
CA ILE A 323 39.67 1.72 14.92
C ILE A 323 41.02 1.38 14.28
N GLN A 324 41.04 1.04 12.99
CA GLN A 324 42.29 0.76 12.27
C GLN A 324 43.21 2.00 12.27
N GLY A 325 42.69 3.16 11.88
CA GLY A 325 43.45 4.41 11.88
C GLY A 325 43.98 4.80 13.26
N THR A 326 43.17 4.62 14.32
CA THR A 326 43.61 4.88 15.70
C THR A 326 44.71 3.91 16.15
N THR A 327 44.62 2.65 15.72
CA THR A 327 45.62 1.61 16.02
C THR A 327 46.96 1.90 15.35
N GLU A 328 46.93 2.34 14.08
CA GLU A 328 48.12 2.79 13.34
C GLU A 328 48.77 3.99 14.02
N LEU A 329 48.00 5.02 14.35
CA LEU A 329 48.49 6.20 15.08
C LEU A 329 49.11 5.82 16.44
N SER A 330 48.50 4.88 17.17
CA SER A 330 49.07 4.37 18.42
C SER A 330 50.41 3.68 18.21
N ARG A 331 50.55 2.91 17.12
CA ARG A 331 51.80 2.24 16.76
C ARG A 331 52.90 3.24 16.42
N GLU A 332 52.58 4.27 15.65
CA GLU A 332 53.51 5.36 15.34
C GLU A 332 53.99 6.09 16.60
N LYS A 333 53.06 6.44 17.49
CA LYS A 333 53.40 7.06 18.79
C LYS A 333 54.29 6.16 19.63
N GLN A 334 54.02 4.86 19.68
CA GLN A 334 54.86 3.91 20.41
C GLN A 334 56.28 3.84 19.83
N ASN A 335 56.41 3.80 18.50
CA ASN A 335 57.72 3.83 17.84
C ASN A 335 58.49 5.12 18.15
N TYR A 336 57.79 6.26 18.16
CA TYR A 336 58.39 7.54 18.53
C TYR A 336 58.87 7.56 19.99
N ILE A 337 58.06 7.05 20.92
CA ILE A 337 58.46 6.90 22.34
C ILE A 337 59.70 6.02 22.46
N ASN A 338 59.74 4.86 21.79
CA ASN A 338 60.89 3.95 21.82
C ASN A 338 62.17 4.65 21.31
N ASN A 339 62.06 5.45 20.24
CA ASN A 339 63.17 6.23 19.72
C ASN A 339 63.67 7.26 20.76
N LEU A 340 62.77 8.03 21.36
CA LEU A 340 63.14 8.98 22.43
C LEU A 340 63.80 8.30 23.62
N GLN A 341 63.31 7.12 24.04
CA GLN A 341 63.93 6.32 25.10
C GLN A 341 65.36 5.87 24.75
N ALA A 342 65.59 5.47 23.49
CA ALA A 342 66.92 5.12 23.01
C ALA A 342 67.87 6.34 23.03
N GLN A 343 67.40 7.50 22.54
CA GLN A 343 68.16 8.75 22.59
C GLN A 343 68.51 9.17 24.03
N LEU A 344 67.55 9.08 24.96
CA LEU A 344 67.79 9.36 26.37
C LEU A 344 68.82 8.42 26.98
N SER A 345 68.77 7.13 26.64
CA SER A 345 69.75 6.14 27.11
C SER A 345 71.16 6.47 26.60
N GLN A 346 71.28 6.85 25.33
CA GLN A 346 72.55 7.26 24.73
C GLN A 346 73.11 8.53 25.38
N LEU A 347 72.27 9.55 25.61
CA LEU A 347 72.66 10.77 26.32
C LEU A 347 73.08 10.49 27.76
N SER A 348 72.41 9.58 28.46
CA SER A 348 72.77 9.15 29.81
C SER A 348 74.15 8.49 29.84
N GLN A 349 74.45 7.63 28.86
CA GLN A 349 75.76 7.01 28.72
C GLN A 349 76.85 8.06 28.45
N GLN A 350 76.60 8.99 27.52
CA GLN A 350 77.53 10.10 27.23
C GLN A 350 77.80 10.95 28.47
N LYS A 351 76.77 11.26 29.26
CA LYS A 351 76.91 11.98 30.53
C LYS A 351 77.81 11.21 31.51
N SER A 352 77.61 9.90 31.66
CA SER A 352 78.43 9.04 32.52
C SER A 352 79.90 9.02 32.09
N ASP A 353 80.16 8.89 30.79
CA ASP A 353 81.51 8.89 30.23
C ASP A 353 82.21 10.24 30.42
N LEU A 354 81.48 11.35 30.22
CA LEU A 354 81.99 12.70 30.50
C LEU A 354 82.30 12.90 31.99
N GLN A 355 81.45 12.40 32.90
CA GLN A 355 81.69 12.47 34.34
C GLN A 355 82.96 11.72 34.73
N LYS A 356 83.18 10.51 34.20
CA LYS A 356 84.44 9.77 34.40
C LYS A 356 85.65 10.54 33.91
N ARG A 357 85.56 11.13 32.71
CA ARG A 357 86.65 11.92 32.13
C ARG A 357 86.98 13.16 32.94
N ILE A 358 85.96 13.83 33.51
CA ILE A 358 86.15 14.95 34.45
C ILE A 358 86.88 14.47 35.71
N GLN A 359 86.49 13.32 36.27
CA GLN A 359 87.13 12.75 37.46
C GLN A 359 88.60 12.39 37.21
N ASP A 360 88.89 11.77 36.06
CA ASP A 360 90.26 11.42 35.66
C ASP A 360 91.13 12.67 35.48
N LEU A 361 90.60 13.70 34.81
CA LEU A 361 91.28 14.98 34.63
C LEU A 361 91.52 15.70 35.97
N SER A 362 90.54 15.68 36.87
CA SER A 362 90.68 16.24 38.22
C SER A 362 91.80 15.55 38.99
N THR A 363 91.84 14.21 38.94
CA THR A 363 92.88 13.41 39.60
C THR A 363 94.26 13.69 39.01
N TYR A 364 94.36 13.82 37.67
CA TYR A 364 95.58 14.19 36.99
C TYR A 364 96.06 15.59 37.40
N ALA A 365 95.16 16.57 37.44
CA ALA A 365 95.47 17.93 37.86
C ALA A 365 95.97 17.99 39.31
N GLN A 366 95.35 17.23 40.23
CA GLN A 366 95.83 17.09 41.61
C GLN A 366 97.25 16.51 41.69
N ARG A 367 97.56 15.45 40.94
CA ARG A 367 98.93 14.91 40.89
C ARG A 367 99.93 15.96 40.39
N LYS A 368 99.58 16.71 39.34
CA LYS A 368 100.44 17.78 38.81
C LYS A 368 100.65 18.93 39.79
N LEU A 369 99.65 19.27 40.60
CA LEU A 369 99.79 20.22 41.69
C LEU A 369 100.78 19.71 42.75
N SER A 370 100.67 18.44 43.17
CA SER A 370 101.61 17.84 44.13
C SER A 370 103.05 17.78 43.58
N GLU A 371 103.25 17.39 42.32
CA GLU A 371 104.56 17.40 41.66
C GLU A 371 105.16 18.84 41.60
N LEU A 372 104.31 19.86 41.40
CA LEU A 372 104.72 21.26 41.39
C LEU A 372 105.14 21.73 42.79
N GLU A 373 104.38 21.37 43.83
CA GLU A 373 104.70 21.65 45.23
C GLU A 373 106.03 21.02 45.64
N GLU A 374 106.26 19.76 45.28
CA GLU A 374 107.53 19.05 45.50
C GLU A 374 108.70 19.76 44.80
N SER A 375 108.53 20.08 43.51
CA SER A 375 109.55 20.83 42.74
C SER A 375 109.85 22.22 43.34
N GLN A 376 108.84 22.89 43.91
CA GLN A 376 109.00 24.18 44.56
C GLN A 376 109.76 24.06 45.89
N ASN A 377 109.52 22.97 46.64
CA ASN A 377 110.28 22.64 47.84
C ASN A 377 111.75 22.34 47.50
N ASP A 378 112.00 21.50 46.49
CA ASP A 378 113.35 21.19 45.99
C ASP A 378 114.11 22.45 45.58
N LYS A 379 113.45 23.34 44.82
CA LYS A 379 114.02 24.64 44.44
C LYS A 379 114.41 25.48 45.65
N SER A 380 113.57 25.48 46.69
CA SER A 380 113.83 26.21 47.93
C SER A 380 115.03 25.62 48.69
N GLN A 381 115.13 24.29 48.78
CA GLN A 381 116.28 23.60 49.37
C GLN A 381 117.58 23.88 48.61
N LEU A 382 117.56 23.76 47.28
CA LEU A 382 118.70 24.08 46.42
C LEU A 382 119.12 25.55 46.57
N SER A 383 118.17 26.47 46.71
CA SER A 383 118.48 27.89 46.97
C SER A 383 119.18 28.07 48.32
N SER A 384 118.77 27.37 49.37
CA SER A 384 119.44 27.37 50.67
C SER A 384 120.86 26.81 50.58
N GLN A 385 121.04 25.66 49.91
CA GLN A 385 122.37 25.07 49.69
C GLN A 385 123.29 26.02 48.90
N LYS A 386 122.78 26.66 47.84
CA LYS A 386 123.53 27.64 47.07
C LYS A 386 124.00 28.79 47.96
N ASN A 387 123.11 29.34 48.79
CA ASN A 387 123.44 30.42 49.71
C ASN A 387 124.52 29.99 50.72
N GLU A 388 124.42 28.77 51.26
CA GLU A 388 125.43 28.21 52.17
C GLU A 388 126.80 28.07 51.49
N LEU A 389 126.81 27.53 50.26
CA LEU A 389 128.03 27.39 49.47
C LEU A 389 128.66 28.75 49.12
N GLU A 390 127.85 29.76 48.81
CA GLU A 390 128.31 31.13 48.60
C GLU A 390 128.95 31.73 49.86
N GLN A 391 128.39 31.46 51.05
CA GLN A 391 129.01 31.87 52.31
C GLN A 391 130.33 31.15 52.54
N GLN A 392 130.38 29.83 52.35
CA GLN A 392 131.62 29.05 52.44
C GLN A 392 132.70 29.59 51.48
N TYR A 393 132.32 29.90 50.24
CA TYR A 393 133.22 30.51 49.25
C TYR A 393 133.73 31.87 49.70
N ARG A 394 132.86 32.75 50.24
CA ARG A 394 133.27 34.06 50.79
C ARG A 394 134.28 33.90 51.93
N THR A 395 134.02 32.99 52.86
CA THR A 395 134.94 32.71 53.98
C THR A 395 136.27 32.18 53.48
N LEU A 396 136.25 31.21 52.55
CA LEU A 396 137.47 30.66 51.95
C LEU A 396 138.24 31.74 51.17
N TYR A 397 137.54 32.61 50.46
CA TYR A 397 138.13 33.72 49.71
C TYR A 397 138.77 34.75 50.66
N GLN A 398 138.12 35.09 51.78
CA GLN A 398 138.70 35.94 52.82
C GLN A 398 139.96 35.30 53.42
N TYR A 399 139.91 34.00 53.74
CA TYR A 399 141.07 33.25 54.23
C TYR A 399 142.22 33.27 53.21
N TYR A 400 141.94 33.03 51.93
CA TYR A 400 142.91 33.14 50.86
C TYR A 400 143.53 34.54 50.76
N GLN A 401 142.72 35.61 50.86
CA GLN A 401 143.22 36.98 50.86
C GLN A 401 144.12 37.26 52.07
N GLN A 402 143.74 36.79 53.26
CA GLN A 402 144.58 36.86 54.45
C GLN A 402 145.92 36.15 54.25
N GLN A 403 145.90 34.94 53.69
CA GLN A 403 147.10 34.19 53.34
C GLN A 403 147.95 34.92 52.29
N GLN A 404 147.36 35.59 51.30
CA GLN A 404 148.12 36.40 50.34
C GLN A 404 148.77 37.62 51.01
N ILE A 405 148.07 38.28 51.93
CA ILE A 405 148.65 39.36 52.75
C ILE A 405 149.80 38.83 53.61
N GLU A 406 149.63 37.66 54.23
CA GLU A 406 150.65 36.99 55.02
C GLU A 406 151.87 36.61 54.17
N ILE A 407 151.66 36.02 52.99
CA ILE A 407 152.72 35.74 52.01
C ILE A 407 153.40 37.04 51.55
N ALA A 408 152.65 38.12 51.31
CA ALA A 408 153.20 39.41 50.93
C ALA A 408 154.05 40.01 52.07
N ASN A 409 153.59 39.90 53.32
CA ASN A 409 154.31 40.30 54.51
C ASN A 409 155.57 39.44 54.72
N LEU A 410 155.48 38.13 54.54
CA LEU A 410 156.63 37.21 54.58
C LEU A 410 157.60 37.49 53.44
N LYS A 411 157.13 37.79 52.21
CA LYS A 411 157.96 38.26 51.11
C LYS A 411 158.63 39.59 51.43
N ALA A 412 157.93 40.51 52.10
CA ALA A 412 158.50 41.78 52.55
C ALA A 412 159.54 41.57 53.66
N GLN A 413 159.31 40.65 54.60
CA GLN A 413 160.27 40.23 55.61
C GLN A 413 161.50 39.55 54.99
N ILE A 414 161.30 38.68 53.99
CA ILE A 414 162.37 38.09 53.17
C ILE A 414 163.09 39.18 52.36
N SER A 415 162.40 40.23 51.91
CA SER A 415 163.00 41.37 51.20
C SER A 415 163.78 42.32 52.12
N GLN A 416 163.59 42.26 53.44
CA GLN A 416 164.37 43.03 54.43
C GLN A 416 165.56 42.26 55.01
N VAL A 417 165.65 40.94 54.77
CA VAL A 417 166.79 40.11 55.17
C VAL A 417 167.48 39.58 53.91
N ASN A 418 168.45 40.36 53.44
CA ASN A 418 169.41 40.07 52.37
C ASN A 418 168.96 40.24 50.90
N PRO A 419 169.48 41.28 50.21
CA PRO A 419 169.37 41.43 48.77
C PRO A 419 170.55 40.72 48.09
N SER A 420 170.30 39.64 47.34
CA SER A 420 171.03 39.31 46.10
C SER A 420 170.59 37.96 45.52
N GLN A 421 170.28 38.01 44.22
CA GLN A 421 170.16 36.91 43.26
C GLN A 421 168.90 36.04 43.33
N SER A 422 168.07 36.15 42.30
CA SER A 422 167.75 35.05 41.38
C SER A 422 166.46 35.33 40.62
N SER A 423 166.54 35.49 39.29
CA SER A 423 165.37 35.51 38.41
C SER A 423 165.43 34.28 37.51
N TYR A 424 165.00 33.14 38.05
CA TYR A 424 164.67 31.96 37.24
C TYR A 424 163.37 32.23 36.48
N VAL A 425 163.48 32.27 35.16
CA VAL A 425 162.38 32.18 34.20
C VAL A 425 162.11 30.69 33.96
N SER A 426 160.86 30.25 34.15
CA SER A 426 160.33 28.96 33.66
C SER A 426 158.79 28.96 33.78
N PRO A 427 158.05 28.13 33.02
CA PRO A 427 157.91 28.14 31.57
C PRO A 427 156.46 28.45 31.16
N GLN A 428 156.28 29.11 30.01
CA GLN A 428 154.98 29.26 29.35
C GLN A 428 154.37 27.88 29.05
N GLN A 429 153.37 27.47 29.84
CA GLN A 429 152.46 26.41 29.44
C GLN A 429 151.59 26.93 28.30
N THR A 430 151.88 26.45 27.10
CA THR A 430 151.04 26.59 25.92
C THR A 430 149.71 25.89 26.15
N THR A 431 148.70 26.65 26.59
CA THR A 431 147.33 26.17 26.70
C THR A 431 146.82 25.78 25.32
N LYS A 432 146.66 24.48 25.08
CA LYS A 432 145.96 23.94 23.91
C LYS A 432 144.56 24.58 23.83
N PRO A 433 144.17 25.16 22.68
CA PRO A 433 142.88 25.85 22.54
C PRO A 433 141.70 24.91 22.79
N ILE A 434 140.61 25.45 23.35
CA ILE A 434 139.34 24.73 23.54
C ILE A 434 138.56 24.77 22.23
N ALA A 435 138.14 23.61 21.72
CA ALA A 435 137.25 23.58 20.55
C ALA A 435 135.79 23.81 20.95
N ILE A 436 135.13 24.75 20.26
CA ILE A 436 133.72 25.11 20.45
C ILE A 436 132.82 24.48 19.36
N LYS A 437 133.43 23.98 18.27
CA LYS A 437 132.71 23.43 17.12
C LYS A 437 132.05 22.09 17.46
N ARG A 438 130.82 21.86 16.99
CA ARG A 438 130.11 20.57 17.20
C ARG A 438 130.81 19.36 16.58
N LYS A 439 131.60 19.55 15.51
CA LYS A 439 132.37 18.52 14.82
C LYS A 439 133.77 19.05 14.52
N ILE A 440 134.78 18.21 14.72
CA ILE A 440 136.20 18.53 14.48
C ILE A 440 136.90 17.35 13.80
N SER A 441 137.99 17.62 13.06
CA SER A 441 138.77 16.57 12.39
C SER A 441 139.62 15.77 13.39
N VAL A 442 140.23 14.66 12.94
CA VAL A 442 141.12 13.84 13.78
C VAL A 442 142.39 14.61 14.16
N GLU A 443 142.92 15.42 13.25
CA GLU A 443 144.11 16.26 13.44
C GLU A 443 143.83 17.47 14.35
N GLU A 444 142.60 17.98 14.32
CA GLU A 444 142.13 19.08 15.17
C GLU A 444 141.89 18.56 16.61
N TYR A 445 141.37 17.34 16.77
CA TYR A 445 141.17 16.68 18.08
C TYR A 445 142.47 16.51 18.88
N GLN A 446 143.61 16.20 18.24
CA GLN A 446 144.89 16.02 18.94
C GLN A 446 145.46 17.34 19.51
N ARG A 447 144.99 18.48 19.01
CA ARG A 447 145.49 19.82 19.34
C ARG A 447 144.64 20.57 20.39
N ILE A 448 143.54 20.00 20.86
CA ILE A 448 142.62 20.64 21.82
C ILE A 448 142.79 20.09 23.23
N SER A 449 142.38 20.86 24.24
CA SER A 449 142.43 20.46 25.66
C SER A 449 141.18 19.71 26.14
N ASN A 450 140.01 19.97 25.55
CA ASN A 450 138.72 19.37 25.93
C ASN A 450 138.37 18.09 25.15
N GLN A 451 139.34 17.18 24.99
CA GLN A 451 139.17 15.93 24.25
C GLN A 451 138.06 15.03 24.79
N SER A 452 137.83 15.03 26.12
CA SER A 452 136.82 14.20 26.79
C SER A 452 135.37 14.52 26.42
N ASP A 453 135.11 15.70 25.85
CA ASP A 453 133.78 16.14 25.43
C ASP A 453 133.37 15.58 24.06
N TYR A 454 134.30 14.98 23.32
CA TYR A 454 134.07 14.48 21.98
C TYR A 454 134.07 12.95 21.94
N VAL A 455 133.29 12.39 21.01
CA VAL A 455 133.24 10.95 20.71
C VAL A 455 133.65 10.75 19.26
N ARG A 456 134.51 9.74 19.03
CA ARG A 456 134.98 9.38 17.69
C ARG A 456 133.87 8.75 16.87
N VAL A 457 133.63 9.27 15.68
CA VAL A 457 132.75 8.71 14.66
C VAL A 457 133.61 8.07 13.58
N LYS A 458 133.49 6.75 13.40
CA LYS A 458 134.23 6.01 12.36
C LYS A 458 133.79 6.48 10.96
N ALA A 459 134.69 6.36 9.98
CA ALA A 459 134.37 6.68 8.59
C ALA A 459 133.21 5.77 8.11
N HIS A 460 132.26 6.35 7.40
CA HIS A 460 131.09 5.64 6.89
C HIS A 460 130.57 6.32 5.62
N LEU A 461 129.78 5.59 4.84
CA LEU A 461 129.08 6.13 3.67
C LEU A 461 127.77 6.77 4.12
N ARG A 462 127.51 8.01 3.69
CA ARG A 462 126.22 8.68 3.91
C ARG A 462 125.67 9.15 2.58
N LYS A 463 124.55 8.56 2.15
CA LYS A 463 123.92 8.84 0.84
C LYS A 463 124.88 8.68 -0.35
N GLY A 464 125.71 7.64 -0.33
CA GLY A 464 126.64 7.32 -1.43
C GLY A 464 127.98 8.06 -1.44
N SER A 465 128.19 9.06 -0.58
CA SER A 465 129.49 9.76 -0.46
C SER A 465 130.28 9.30 0.78
N PRO A 466 131.61 9.05 0.66
CA PRO A 466 132.43 8.63 1.79
C PRO A 466 132.64 9.80 2.76
N VAL A 467 132.24 9.62 4.03
CA VAL A 467 132.48 10.57 5.11
C VAL A 467 133.71 10.11 5.91
N ARG A 468 134.75 10.94 5.98
CA ARG A 468 135.97 10.66 6.76
C ARG A 468 135.67 10.60 8.25
N ALA A 469 136.51 9.86 8.99
CA ALA A 469 136.41 9.78 10.44
C ALA A 469 136.57 11.18 11.06
N HIS A 470 135.75 11.49 12.07
CA HIS A 470 135.77 12.79 12.76
C HIS A 470 135.30 12.62 14.20
N TYR A 471 135.45 13.66 15.01
CA TYR A 471 134.99 13.70 16.40
C TYR A 471 133.79 14.64 16.52
N ARG A 472 132.76 14.24 17.27
CA ARG A 472 131.56 15.04 17.54
C ARG A 472 131.36 15.22 19.04
N ARG A 473 130.97 16.43 19.47
CA ARG A 473 130.67 16.73 20.88
C ARG A 473 129.47 15.91 21.37
N LYS A 474 129.53 15.41 22.61
CA LYS A 474 128.44 14.64 23.25
C LYS A 474 127.19 15.52 23.35
N PRO A 475 126.00 15.05 22.90
CA PRO A 475 124.77 15.75 23.22
C PRO A 475 124.59 15.68 24.74
N ASN A 476 124.55 16.83 25.41
CA ASN A 476 124.38 17.04 26.86
C ASN A 476 125.65 17.44 27.66
N LYS A 477 126.70 18.00 27.03
CA LYS A 477 127.76 18.80 27.69
C LYS A 477 128.25 19.97 26.85
#